data_AF-A0A8T5TQV7-F1
#
_entry.id   AF-A0A8T5TQV7-F1
#
_cell.length_a   1.000
_cell.length_b   1.000
_cell.length_c   1.000
_cell.angle_alpha   90.00
_cell.angle_beta   90.00
_cell.angle_gamma   90.00
#
_symmetry.space_group_name_H-M   'P 1'
#
loop_
_entity.id
_entity.type
_entity.pdbx_description
1 polymer ?
#
loop_
_entity_poly.entity_id
_entity_poly.type
_entity_poly.pdbx_seq_one_letter_code
_entity_poly.pdbx_strand_id
1 'polypeptide(L)'
;HHAAEIPFFLGMGNSSIFMLIGKTHTKRNRFGREKLIDLSMNYLANFARTGNPNGEGLPNWYPWSNTKGKDKILVLDSDIDDLRISYLNDILTVKSVIDLINSELKEPELGTILSYLDEFIPFGVKESGL
;
A
#
# COMPACT_ATOMS: atom_id res chain seq x y z
N HIS A 1 -10.88 -3.18 -0.39
CA HIS A 1 -11.21 -3.01 1.05
C HIS A 1 -10.84 -1.59 1.44
N HIS A 2 -11.78 -0.81 1.98
CA HIS A 2 -11.48 0.49 2.59
C HIS A 2 -11.06 0.29 4.05
N ALA A 3 -10.21 1.18 4.56
CA ALA A 3 -9.75 1.18 5.96
C ALA A 3 -9.03 -0.11 6.40
N ALA A 4 -8.40 -0.80 5.45
CA ALA A 4 -7.69 -2.06 5.69
C ALA A 4 -6.42 -1.88 6.54
N GLU A 5 -5.95 -0.65 6.72
CA GLU A 5 -4.83 -0.25 7.55
C GLU A 5 -5.16 -0.21 9.05
N ILE A 6 -6.44 -0.06 9.43
CA ILE A 6 -6.87 0.06 10.84
C ILE A 6 -6.29 -1.04 11.72
N PRO A 7 -6.36 -2.34 11.33
CA PRO A 7 -5.84 -3.40 12.17
C PRO A 7 -4.32 -3.31 12.45
N PHE A 8 -3.57 -2.70 11.54
CA PHE A 8 -2.13 -2.52 11.67
C PHE A 8 -1.76 -1.44 12.68
N PHE A 9 -2.50 -0.33 12.68
CA PHE A 9 -2.23 0.78 13.60
C PHE A 9 -2.81 0.58 15.00
N LEU A 10 -3.83 -0.28 15.16
CA LEU A 10 -4.49 -0.54 16.44
C LEU A 10 -4.04 -1.83 17.13
N GLY A 11 -3.03 -2.53 16.60
CA GLY A 11 -2.50 -3.75 17.25
C GLY A 11 -3.45 -4.94 17.20
N MET A 12 -4.29 -5.02 16.17
CA MET A 12 -5.41 -5.95 16.10
C MET A 12 -5.04 -7.33 15.53
N GLY A 13 -3.75 -7.66 15.45
CA GLY A 13 -3.22 -8.87 14.81
C GLY A 13 -3.69 -10.20 15.40
N ASN A 14 -4.12 -10.17 16.67
CA ASN A 14 -4.71 -11.29 17.41
C ASN A 14 -6.21 -11.13 17.67
N SER A 15 -6.81 -10.01 17.25
CA SER A 15 -8.22 -9.73 17.49
C SER A 15 -9.09 -10.40 16.42
N SER A 16 -10.29 -10.83 16.81
CA SER A 16 -11.24 -11.51 15.92
C SER A 16 -12.29 -10.56 15.36
N ILE A 17 -11.97 -9.28 15.11
CA ILE A 17 -12.92 -8.36 14.48
C ILE A 17 -13.02 -8.69 13.00
N PHE A 18 -13.79 -9.74 12.69
CA PHE A 18 -14.04 -10.25 11.35
C PHE A 18 -14.41 -9.15 10.34
N MET A 19 -15.11 -8.11 10.81
CA MET A 19 -15.49 -6.94 9.99
C MET A 19 -14.30 -6.16 9.43
N LEU A 20 -13.18 -6.09 10.14
CA LEU A 20 -11.99 -5.33 9.73
C LEU A 20 -10.92 -6.20 9.08
N ILE A 21 -10.84 -7.48 9.47
CA ILE A 21 -9.74 -8.38 9.05
C ILE A 21 -10.16 -9.46 8.04
N GLY A 22 -11.47 -9.66 7.83
CA GLY A 22 -12.03 -10.58 6.85
C GLY A 22 -11.30 -11.93 6.75
N LYS A 23 -10.87 -12.29 5.53
CA LYS A 23 -10.04 -13.48 5.23
C LYS A 23 -8.55 -13.15 5.06
N THR A 24 -8.12 -11.91 5.30
CA THR A 24 -6.74 -11.48 5.01
C THR A 24 -5.75 -11.85 6.10
N HIS A 25 -6.23 -12.14 7.31
CA HIS A 25 -5.41 -12.53 8.45
C HIS A 25 -5.43 -14.06 8.61
N THR A 26 -4.44 -14.73 8.01
CA THR A 26 -4.33 -16.20 8.04
C THR A 26 -3.20 -16.64 8.96
N LYS A 27 -3.14 -17.94 9.26
CA LYS A 27 -1.97 -18.53 9.93
C LYS A 27 -0.70 -18.41 9.09
N ARG A 28 -0.84 -18.51 7.75
CA ARG A 28 0.28 -18.46 6.81
C ARG A 28 1.03 -17.13 6.90
N ASN A 29 0.33 -16.00 6.74
CA ASN A 29 0.96 -14.68 6.76
C ASN A 29 1.12 -14.09 8.18
N ARG A 30 1.03 -14.89 9.24
CA ARG A 30 1.06 -14.38 10.61
C ARG A 30 2.38 -13.66 10.93
N PHE A 31 3.52 -14.23 10.53
CA PHE A 31 4.83 -13.71 10.89
C PHE A 31 5.10 -12.33 10.28
N GLY A 32 5.01 -12.19 8.96
CA GLY A 32 5.18 -10.89 8.30
C GLY A 32 4.14 -9.86 8.75
N ARG A 33 2.87 -10.30 8.93
CA ARG A 33 1.80 -9.42 9.39
C ARG A 33 2.02 -8.87 10.79
N GLU A 34 2.41 -9.70 11.76
CA GLU A 34 2.67 -9.24 13.13
C GLU A 34 3.85 -8.27 13.17
N LYS A 35 4.92 -8.53 12.42
CA LYS A 35 6.01 -7.56 12.27
C LYS A 35 5.54 -6.22 11.69
N LEU A 36 4.65 -6.25 10.69
CA LEU A 36 4.10 -5.04 10.07
C LEU A 36 3.20 -4.26 11.02
N ILE A 37 2.43 -4.96 11.87
CA ILE A 37 1.62 -4.38 12.94
C ILE A 37 2.54 -3.68 13.93
N ASP A 38 3.56 -4.38 14.44
CA ASP A 38 4.50 -3.83 15.43
C ASP A 38 5.21 -2.59 14.88
N LEU A 39 5.65 -2.64 13.62
CA LEU A 39 6.26 -1.49 12.95
C LEU A 39 5.29 -0.30 12.85
N SER A 40 4.05 -0.54 12.42
CA SER A 40 3.03 0.52 12.24
C SER A 40 2.66 1.17 13.57
N MET A 41 2.50 0.37 14.62
CA MET A 41 2.21 0.87 15.97
C MET A 41 3.36 1.71 16.53
N ASN A 42 4.62 1.30 16.32
CA ASN A 42 5.78 2.07 16.77
C ASN A 42 5.86 3.44 16.09
N TYR A 43 5.64 3.52 14.77
CA TYR A 43 5.56 4.80 14.08
C TYR A 43 4.45 5.69 14.63
N LEU A 44 3.25 5.14 14.84
CA LEU A 44 2.11 5.88 15.38
C LEU A 44 2.38 6.39 16.80
N ALA A 45 2.93 5.55 17.66
CA ALA A 45 3.25 5.90 19.04
C ALA A 45 4.30 7.03 19.11
N ASN A 46 5.36 6.96 18.30
CA ASN A 46 6.38 8.00 18.23
C ASN A 46 5.80 9.32 17.70
N PHE A 47 4.99 9.25 16.64
CA PHE A 47 4.34 10.42 16.08
C PHE A 47 3.39 11.08 17.08
N ALA A 48 2.54 10.30 17.74
CA ALA A 48 1.61 10.82 18.75
C ALA A 48 2.33 11.48 19.94
N ARG A 49 3.51 10.97 20.32
CA ARG A 49 4.31 11.49 21.44
C ARG A 49 5.14 12.71 21.09
N THR A 50 5.65 12.81 19.86
CA THR A 50 6.72 13.77 19.52
C THR A 50 6.47 14.59 18.26
N GLY A 51 5.46 14.25 17.46
CA GLY A 51 5.27 14.78 16.11
C GLY A 51 6.24 14.20 15.06
N ASN A 52 7.15 13.31 15.45
CA ASN A 52 8.08 12.61 14.56
C ASN A 52 7.82 11.09 14.65
N PRO A 53 7.49 10.40 13.54
CA PRO A 53 7.25 8.95 13.59
C PRO A 53 8.54 8.15 13.85
N ASN A 54 9.71 8.72 13.58
CA ASN A 54 10.98 8.00 13.68
C ASN A 54 11.38 7.66 15.13
N GLY A 55 12.12 6.57 15.27
CA GLY A 55 12.63 6.06 16.55
C GLY A 55 13.76 5.06 16.35
N GLU A 56 14.39 4.65 17.45
CA GLU A 56 15.48 3.67 17.41
C GLU A 56 15.01 2.33 16.79
N GLY A 57 15.81 1.77 15.89
CA GLY A 57 15.53 0.49 15.24
C GLY A 57 14.44 0.51 14.16
N LEU A 58 13.84 1.68 13.87
CA LEU A 58 12.87 1.82 12.79
C LEU A 58 13.56 2.23 11.47
N PRO A 59 13.09 1.75 10.31
CA PRO A 59 13.42 2.37 9.03
C PRO A 59 13.11 3.88 9.08
N ASN A 60 13.87 4.69 8.34
CA ASN A 60 13.68 6.12 8.42
C ASN A 60 12.50 6.58 7.56
N TRP A 61 11.45 7.07 8.19
CA TRP A 61 10.34 7.74 7.52
C TRP A 61 10.70 9.20 7.23
N TYR A 62 11.10 9.48 5.99
CA TYR A 62 11.40 10.84 5.54
C TYR A 62 10.14 11.71 5.48
N PRO A 63 10.22 12.98 5.92
CA PRO A 63 9.17 13.95 5.65
C PRO A 63 8.93 14.07 4.15
N TRP A 64 7.65 14.21 3.77
CA TRP A 64 7.28 14.41 2.39
C TRP A 64 7.99 15.64 1.79
N SER A 65 8.45 15.52 0.54
CA SER A 65 9.12 16.60 -0.18
C SER A 65 8.74 16.62 -1.65
N ASN A 66 8.55 17.80 -2.24
CA ASN A 66 8.38 17.94 -3.69
C ASN A 66 9.68 17.76 -4.49
N THR A 67 10.84 17.68 -3.82
CA THR A 67 12.14 17.54 -4.50
C THR A 67 12.16 16.29 -5.40
N LYS A 68 12.54 16.46 -6.67
CA LYS A 68 12.62 15.36 -7.63
C LYS A 68 13.65 14.32 -7.17
N GLY A 69 13.30 13.04 -7.25
CA GLY A 69 14.20 11.92 -6.92
C GLY A 69 14.47 11.70 -5.43
N LYS A 70 13.87 12.49 -4.53
CA LYS A 70 13.90 12.19 -3.09
C LYS A 70 12.78 11.24 -2.73
N ASP A 71 13.04 10.32 -1.80
CA ASP A 71 12.02 9.47 -1.20
C ASP A 71 10.94 10.33 -0.52
N LYS A 72 9.68 10.06 -0.84
CA LYS A 72 8.53 10.87 -0.40
C LYS A 72 7.48 10.05 0.35
N ILE A 73 7.35 8.78 -0.02
CA ILE A 73 6.31 7.88 0.47
C ILE A 73 7.01 6.65 1.01
N LEU A 74 6.82 6.38 2.30
CA LEU A 74 7.19 5.11 2.92
C LEU A 74 6.12 4.07 2.57
N VAL A 75 6.52 2.96 1.97
CA VAL A 75 5.64 1.82 1.68
C VAL A 75 5.77 0.83 2.83
N LEU A 76 4.69 0.67 3.58
CA LEU A 76 4.56 -0.30 4.66
C LEU A 76 4.01 -1.61 4.09
N ASP A 77 4.89 -2.60 3.91
CA ASP A 77 4.53 -3.90 3.35
C ASP A 77 5.29 -5.04 4.06
N SER A 78 4.82 -6.26 3.88
CA SER A 78 5.42 -7.49 4.38
C SER A 78 5.09 -8.65 3.48
N ASP A 79 6.01 -9.61 3.34
CA ASP A 79 5.67 -10.91 2.81
C ASP A 79 5.13 -11.84 3.91
N ILE A 80 5.23 -13.15 3.70
CA ILE A 80 4.73 -14.16 4.64
C ILE A 80 5.55 -14.17 5.93
N ASP A 81 6.85 -13.87 5.84
CA ASP A 81 7.86 -14.16 6.87
C ASP A 81 8.51 -12.87 7.41
N ASP A 82 8.60 -11.80 6.60
CA ASP A 82 9.29 -10.57 6.97
C ASP A 82 8.74 -9.29 6.33
N LEU A 83 9.24 -8.17 6.84
CA LEU A 83 8.95 -6.82 6.33
C LEU A 83 9.54 -6.60 4.94
N ARG A 84 8.81 -5.86 4.09
CA ARG A 84 9.23 -5.42 2.75
C ARG A 84 9.12 -3.92 2.60
N ILE A 85 9.82 -3.20 3.46
CA ILE A 85 9.77 -1.75 3.50
C ILE A 85 10.50 -1.17 2.29
N SER A 86 9.82 -0.28 1.58
CA SER A 86 10.37 0.41 0.42
C SER A 86 9.94 1.88 0.39
N TYR A 87 10.48 2.62 -0.57
CA TYR A 87 10.24 4.06 -0.70
C TYR A 87 9.85 4.38 -2.15
N LEU A 88 8.86 5.26 -2.31
CA LEU A 88 8.55 5.84 -3.61
C LEU A 88 9.07 7.28 -3.64
N ASN A 89 9.76 7.61 -4.73
CA ASN A 89 10.30 8.94 -5.01
C ASN A 89 9.43 9.72 -6.01
N ASP A 90 8.56 9.03 -6.75
CA ASP A 90 7.66 9.60 -7.74
C ASP A 90 6.19 9.53 -7.30
N ILE A 91 5.43 10.55 -7.69
CA ILE A 91 3.98 10.56 -7.52
C ILE A 91 3.40 9.74 -8.66
N LEU A 92 2.71 8.65 -8.32
CA LEU A 92 1.98 7.85 -9.31
C LEU A 92 0.84 8.68 -9.88
N THR A 93 0.81 8.80 -11.20
CA THR A 93 -0.29 9.43 -11.93
C THR A 93 -1.13 8.35 -12.59
N VAL A 94 -2.40 8.66 -12.86
CA VAL A 94 -3.28 7.83 -13.69
C VAL A 94 -2.57 7.44 -14.99
N LYS A 95 -2.01 8.44 -15.68
CA LYS A 95 -1.33 8.24 -16.95
C LYS A 95 -0.18 7.23 -16.83
N SER A 96 0.69 7.39 -15.83
CA SER A 96 1.82 6.46 -15.64
C SER A 96 1.37 5.04 -15.32
N VAL A 97 0.23 4.87 -14.64
CA VAL A 97 -0.34 3.53 -14.39
C VAL A 97 -0.87 2.90 -15.67
N ILE A 98 -1.58 3.67 -16.50
CA ILE A 98 -2.08 3.20 -17.81
C ILE A 98 -0.92 2.87 -18.76
N ASP A 99 0.10 3.72 -18.83
CA ASP A 99 1.31 3.49 -19.63
C ASP A 99 1.99 2.16 -19.21
N LEU A 100 2.10 1.91 -17.90
CA LEU A 100 2.66 0.66 -17.37
C LEU A 100 1.82 -0.56 -17.75
N ILE A 101 0.49 -0.48 -17.57
CA ILE A 101 -0.45 -1.54 -17.96
C ILE A 101 -0.30 -1.91 -19.44
N ASN A 102 -0.28 -0.90 -20.31
CA ASN A 102 -0.10 -1.11 -21.76
C ASN A 102 1.27 -1.72 -22.11
N SER A 103 2.29 -1.50 -21.29
CA SER A 103 3.64 -2.04 -21.53
C SER A 103 3.85 -3.46 -21.01
N GLU A 104 3.18 -3.83 -19.91
CA GLU A 104 3.41 -5.10 -19.20
C GLU A 104 2.38 -6.18 -19.56
N LEU A 105 1.16 -5.79 -19.96
CA LEU A 105 0.07 -6.72 -20.24
C LEU A 105 -0.13 -6.96 -21.73
N LYS A 106 -0.76 -8.09 -22.06
CA LYS A 106 -1.14 -8.48 -23.41
C LYS A 106 -2.61 -8.89 -23.44
N GLU A 107 -3.18 -9.03 -24.62
CA GLU A 107 -4.54 -9.55 -24.76
C GLU A 107 -4.62 -11.04 -24.40
N PRO A 108 -5.70 -11.49 -23.72
CA PRO A 108 -6.92 -10.73 -23.37
C PRO A 108 -6.87 -9.98 -22.02
N GLU A 109 -5.80 -10.12 -21.23
CA GLU A 109 -5.69 -9.54 -19.89
C GLU A 109 -5.68 -8.00 -19.93
N LEU A 110 -5.04 -7.42 -20.93
CA LEU A 110 -4.99 -5.98 -21.15
C LEU A 110 -6.39 -5.38 -21.30
N GLY A 111 -7.19 -5.85 -22.27
CA GLY A 111 -8.55 -5.37 -22.47
C GLY A 111 -9.45 -5.59 -21.25
N THR A 112 -9.27 -6.72 -20.55
CA THR A 112 -10.03 -7.02 -19.31
C THR A 112 -9.73 -5.99 -18.22
N ILE A 113 -8.46 -5.69 -17.96
CA ILE A 113 -8.07 -4.75 -16.89
C ILE A 113 -8.44 -3.32 -17.24
N LEU A 114 -8.25 -2.89 -18.49
CA LEU A 114 -8.62 -1.53 -18.91
C LEU A 114 -10.13 -1.29 -18.81
N SER A 115 -10.94 -2.26 -19.25
CA SER A 115 -12.41 -2.19 -19.14
C SER A 115 -12.87 -2.08 -17.69
N TYR A 116 -12.29 -2.90 -16.81
CA TYR A 116 -12.57 -2.82 -15.37
C TYR A 116 -12.18 -1.46 -14.80
N LEU A 117 -10.99 -0.93 -15.12
CA LEU A 117 -10.54 0.35 -14.58
C LEU A 117 -11.38 1.54 -15.04
N ASP A 118 -11.83 1.57 -16.30
CA ASP A 118 -12.68 2.66 -16.84
C ASP A 118 -14.04 2.74 -16.13
N GLU A 119 -14.53 1.63 -15.56
CA GLU A 119 -15.75 1.61 -14.74
C GLU A 119 -15.59 2.33 -13.40
N PHE A 120 -14.41 2.22 -12.76
CA PHE A 120 -14.17 2.79 -11.43
C PHE A 120 -13.53 4.18 -11.48
N ILE A 121 -12.75 4.45 -12.52
CA ILE A 121 -12.10 5.73 -12.71
C ILE A 121 -12.17 6.05 -14.22
N PRO A 122 -13.11 6.90 -14.66
CA PRO A 122 -13.31 7.14 -16.07
C PRO A 122 -12.08 7.84 -16.66
N PHE A 123 -11.42 7.14 -17.58
CA PHE A 123 -10.22 7.63 -18.27
C PHE A 123 -10.43 7.78 -19.78
N GLY A 124 -11.61 7.40 -20.28
CA GLY A 124 -12.01 7.64 -21.66
C GLY A 124 -11.63 6.52 -22.62
N VAL A 125 -11.62 5.26 -22.15
CA VAL A 125 -11.31 4.09 -23.01
C VAL A 125 -12.48 3.76 -23.98
N LYS A 126 -13.65 4.38 -23.80
CA LYS A 126 -14.86 4.12 -24.61
C LYS A 126 -14.91 4.68 -26.03
N GLU A 127 -13.81 5.14 -26.62
CA GLU A 127 -13.78 5.55 -28.04
C GLU A 127 -12.79 4.76 -28.88
N SER A 128 -12.99 3.45 -29.01
CA SER A 128 -12.59 2.73 -30.23
C SER A 128 -13.28 1.36 -30.32
N GLY A 129 -14.37 1.28 -31.09
CA GLY A 129 -14.99 0.00 -31.45
C GLY A 129 -16.45 0.10 -31.89
N LEU A 130 -16.69 0.71 -33.05
CA LEU A 130 -17.74 0.28 -33.98
C LEU A 130 -17.25 -0.97 -34.71
#